data_AF-A0A135VMX0-F1
#
_entry.id   AF-A0A135VMX0-F1
#
_cell.length_a   1.000
_cell.length_b   1.000
_cell.length_c   1.000
_cell.angle_alpha   90.00
_cell.angle_beta   90.00
_cell.angle_gamma   90.00
#
_symmetry.space_group_name_H-M   'P 1'
#
loop_
_entity.id
_entity.type
_entity.pdbx_description
1 polymer ?
#
loop_
_entity_poly.entity_id
_entity_poly.type
_entity_poly.pdbx_seq_one_letter_code
_entity_poly.pdbx_strand_id
1 'polypeptide(L)'
;MDLNTDNPRRIIGTAAAISLFVAWVIIDLYLLPMIGISTNYPLYELVTYGSWAIISLIVFLTLSWAGWFPMRRHDTSSDSTLAEV
;
A
#
# COMPACT_ATOMS: atom_id res chain seq x y z
N MET A 1 -3.93 5.66 -21.11
CA MET A 1 -3.92 5.49 -19.64
C MET A 1 -3.10 6.67 -19.13
N ASP A 2 -3.76 7.82 -18.97
CA ASP A 2 -3.08 9.07 -18.65
C ASP A 2 -2.58 9.00 -17.21
N LEU A 3 -1.28 8.74 -17.09
CA LEU A 3 -0.51 8.98 -15.89
C LEU A 3 -0.54 10.50 -15.65
N ASN A 4 -1.61 10.98 -15.03
CA ASN A 4 -1.69 12.33 -14.48
C ASN A 4 -0.68 12.44 -13.34
N THR A 5 0.57 12.73 -13.72
CA THR A 5 1.77 12.87 -12.89
C THR A 5 1.86 14.19 -12.15
N ASP A 6 0.84 15.05 -12.22
CA ASP A 6 0.93 16.43 -11.73
C ASP A 6 0.87 16.54 -10.19
N ASN A 7 0.63 15.44 -9.49
CA ASN A 7 0.67 15.39 -8.03
C ASN A 7 1.96 14.72 -7.55
N PRO A 8 3.02 15.48 -7.18
CA PRO A 8 4.29 14.91 -6.73
C PRO A 8 4.13 13.98 -5.52
N ARG A 9 3.11 14.23 -4.68
CA ARG A 9 2.75 13.37 -3.54
C ARG A 9 2.37 11.94 -3.95
N ARG A 10 1.71 11.78 -5.10
CA ARG A 10 1.34 10.46 -5.65
C ARG A 10 2.56 9.70 -6.12
N ILE A 11 3.44 10.36 -6.87
CA ILE A 11 4.67 9.76 -7.40
C ILE A 11 5.58 9.34 -6.26
N ILE A 12 5.80 10.20 -5.27
CA ILE A 12 6.64 9.90 -4.11
C ILE A 12 6.05 8.74 -3.30
N GLY A 13 4.73 8.75 -3.05
CA GLY A 13 4.06 7.67 -2.33
C GLY A 13 4.14 6.33 -3.05
N THR A 14 3.93 6.31 -4.37
CA THR A 14 4.04 5.09 -5.18
C THR A 14 5.49 4.61 -5.29
N ALA A 15 6.45 5.51 -5.49
CA ALA A 15 7.87 5.15 -5.54
C ALA A 15 8.36 4.59 -4.19
N ALA A 16 7.91 5.16 -3.07
CA ALA A 16 8.21 4.67 -1.73
C ALA A 16 7.59 3.29 -1.48
N ALA A 17 6.33 3.08 -1.88
CA ALA A 17 5.65 1.78 -1.77
C ALA A 17 6.36 0.69 -2.57
N ILE A 18 6.75 0.99 -3.82
CA ILE A 18 7.51 0.05 -4.67
C ILE A 18 8.86 -0.26 -4.04
N SER A 19 9.57 0.76 -3.56
CA SER A 19 10.89 0.57 -2.93
C SER A 19 10.82 -0.30 -1.68
N LEU A 20 9.82 -0.05 -0.81
CA LEU A 20 9.56 -0.86 0.38
C LEU A 20 9.21 -2.30 0.03
N PHE A 21 8.38 -2.51 -1.00
CA PHE A 21 8.00 -3.84 -1.45
C PHE A 21 9.20 -4.62 -2.02
N VAL A 22 10.02 -3.99 -2.87
CA VAL A 22 11.21 -4.64 -3.43
C VAL A 22 12.23 -4.95 -2.32
N ALA A 23 12.47 -4.02 -1.41
CA ALA A 23 13.33 -4.25 -0.26
C ALA A 23 12.82 -5.42 0.60
N TRP A 24 11.50 -5.47 0.83
CA TRP A 24 10.87 -6.58 1.53
C TRP A 24 11.07 -7.93 0.83
N VAL A 25 10.83 -8.00 -0.48
CA VAL A 25 11.03 -9.22 -1.28
C VAL A 25 12.48 -9.71 -1.22
N ILE A 26 13.46 -8.81 -1.22
CA ILE A 26 14.87 -9.20 -1.07
C ILE A 26 15.12 -9.78 0.34
N ILE A 27 14.56 -9.17 1.39
CA ILE A 27 14.65 -9.70 2.75
C ILE A 27 13.98 -11.08 2.85
N ASP A 28 12.81 -11.26 2.22
CA ASP A 28 12.06 -12.51 2.20
C ASP A 28 12.80 -13.61 1.43
N LEU A 29 13.48 -13.29 0.33
CA LEU A 29 14.24 -14.25 -0.47
C LEU A 29 15.60 -14.62 0.13
N TYR A 30 16.25 -13.73 0.88
CA TYR A 30 17.61 -13.97 1.37
C TYR A 30 17.67 -14.20 2.87
N LEU A 31 16.96 -13.41 3.67
CA LEU A 31 17.03 -13.47 5.13
C LEU A 31 16.24 -14.68 5.66
N LEU A 32 15.03 -14.89 5.13
CA LEU A 32 14.11 -15.92 5.60
C LEU A 32 14.62 -17.34 5.30
N PRO A 33 15.10 -17.68 4.08
CA PRO A 33 15.71 -18.97 3.80
C PRO A 33 16.97 -19.19 4.63
N MET A 34 17.80 -18.15 4.83
CA MET A 34 19.02 -18.24 5.64
C MET A 34 18.73 -18.54 7.13
N ILE A 35 17.63 -18.01 7.67
CA ILE A 35 17.18 -18.30 9.05
C ILE A 35 16.44 -19.64 9.12
N GLY A 36 15.66 -20.00 8.09
CA GLY A 36 14.86 -21.22 8.00
C GLY A 36 15.68 -22.51 7.93
N ILE A 37 16.95 -22.45 7.52
CA ILE A 37 17.87 -23.61 7.61
C ILE A 37 18.16 -23.99 9.07
N SER A 38 17.95 -23.07 10.01
CA SER A 38 18.31 -23.23 11.43
C SER A 38 17.13 -23.34 12.39
N THR A 39 15.91 -22.99 11.96
CA THR A 39 14.73 -22.90 12.83
C THR A 39 13.60 -23.84 12.40
N ASN A 40 12.80 -24.27 13.38
CA ASN A 40 11.64 -25.15 13.21
C ASN A 40 10.70 -24.67 12.08
N TYR A 41 10.45 -25.54 11.10
CA TYR A 41 9.61 -25.33 9.92
C TYR A 41 8.26 -24.62 10.16
N PRO A 42 7.44 -24.95 11.18
CA PRO A 42 6.14 -24.29 11.38
C PRO A 42 6.24 -22.81 11.81
N LEU A 43 7.32 -22.43 12.51
CA LEU A 43 7.54 -21.03 12.89
C LEU A 43 7.94 -20.19 11.68
N TYR A 44 8.75 -20.78 10.79
CA TYR A 44 9.13 -20.17 9.52
C TYR A 44 7.91 -19.88 8.64
N GLU A 45 7.00 -20.84 8.54
CA GLU A 45 5.78 -20.74 7.74
C GLU A 45 4.86 -19.62 8.26
N LEU A 46 4.63 -19.56 9.58
CA LEU A 46 3.84 -18.50 10.21
C LEU A 46 4.45 -17.11 10.00
N VAL A 47 5.77 -16.98 10.14
CA VAL A 47 6.47 -15.70 9.95
C VAL A 47 6.40 -15.26 8.50
N THR A 48 6.59 -16.18 7.55
CA THR A 48 6.51 -15.88 6.11
C THR A 48 5.11 -15.38 5.74
N TYR A 49 4.06 -16.16 6.04
CA TYR A 49 2.69 -15.75 5.73
C TYR A 49 2.23 -14.50 6.48
N GLY A 50 2.59 -14.38 7.77
CA GLY A 50 2.29 -13.20 8.58
C GLY A 50 2.95 -11.94 8.03
N SER A 51 4.19 -12.04 7.58
CA SER A 51 4.91 -10.89 7.06
C SER A 51 4.42 -10.44 5.68
N TRP A 52 4.01 -11.39 4.83
CA TRP A 52 3.34 -11.08 3.56
C TRP A 52 2.00 -10.34 3.76
N ALA A 53 1.26 -10.64 4.83
CA ALA A 53 0.05 -9.89 5.17
C ALA A 53 0.37 -8.45 5.61
N ILE A 54 1.40 -8.27 6.43
CA ILE A 54 1.83 -6.95 6.94
C ILE A 54 2.31 -6.06 5.79
N ILE A 55 3.19 -6.55 4.92
CA ILE A 55 3.72 -5.74 3.81
C ILE A 55 2.61 -5.33 2.84
N SER A 56 1.65 -6.22 2.58
CA SER A 56 0.48 -5.91 1.75
C SER A 56 -0.32 -4.76 2.35
N LEU A 57 -0.55 -4.79 3.66
CA LEU A 57 -1.27 -3.72 4.38
C LEU A 57 -0.51 -2.39 4.30
N ILE A 58 0.82 -2.40 4.47
CA ILE A 58 1.68 -1.20 4.34
C ILE A 58 1.62 -0.61 2.92
N VAL A 59 1.67 -1.46 1.89
CA VAL A 59 1.54 -1.03 0.48
C VAL A 59 0.16 -0.44 0.22
N PHE A 60 -0.90 -1.06 0.74
CA PHE A 60 -2.26 -0.50 0.64
C PHE A 60 -2.38 0.84 1.36
N LEU A 61 -1.77 0.99 2.54
CA LEU A 61 -1.83 2.20 3.34
C LEU A 61 -1.05 3.35 2.69
N THR A 62 0.12 3.07 2.10
CA THR A 62 0.92 4.04 1.35
C THR A 62 0.23 4.48 0.05
N LEU A 63 -0.41 3.56 -0.67
CA LEU A 63 -1.25 3.90 -1.83
C LEU A 63 -2.49 4.71 -1.42
N SER A 64 -3.11 4.39 -0.29
CA SER A 64 -4.25 5.14 0.24
C SER A 64 -3.86 6.56 0.66
N TRP A 65 -2.72 6.72 1.33
CA TRP A 65 -2.20 8.03 1.71
C TRP A 65 -1.81 8.87 0.50
N ALA A 66 -1.29 8.24 -0.56
CA ALA A 66 -1.02 8.88 -1.83
C ALA A 66 -2.29 9.34 -2.57
N GLY A 67 -3.50 9.06 -2.07
CA GLY A 67 -4.75 9.49 -2.69
C GLY A 67 -5.06 8.75 -3.98
N TRP A 68 -4.67 7.47 -4.08
CA TRP A 68 -5.10 6.59 -5.16
C TRP A 68 -6.56 6.16 -5.03
N PHE A 69 -7.10 6.14 -3.80
CA PHE A 69 -8.53 5.95 -3.61
C PHE A 69 -9.26 7.28 -3.78
N PRO A 70 -10.25 7.36 -4.69
CA PRO A 70 -11.12 8.52 -4.77
C PRO A 70 -11.94 8.61 -3.49
N MET A 71 -11.55 9.49 -2.56
CA MET A 71 -12.48 9.94 -1.52
C MET A 71 -13.62 10.65 -2.25
N ARG A 72 -14.78 10.00 -2.30
CA ARG A 72 -16.00 10.56 -2.88
C ARG A 72 -16.27 11.89 -2.19
N ARG A 73 -15.97 13.01 -2.86
CA ARG A 73 -16.42 14.33 -2.39
C ARG A 73 -17.94 14.28 -2.45
N HIS A 74 -18.57 14.42 -1.30
CA HIS A 74 -20.01 14.61 -1.24
C HIS A 74 -20.23 16.03 -1.73
N ASP A 75 -20.53 16.18 -3.02
CA ASP A 75 -20.82 17.48 -3.60
C ASP A 75 -22.14 17.97 -2.99
N THR A 76 -22.03 18.85 -2.01
CA THR A 76 -23.16 19.56 -1.36
C THR A 76 -23.72 20.64 -2.29
N SER A 77 -23.95 20.30 -3.56
CA SER A 77 -24.43 21.25 -4.57
C SER A 77 -25.93 21.18 -4.84
N SER A 78 -26.68 20.35 -4.09
CA SER A 78 -28.11 20.12 -4.36
C SER A 78 -29.06 20.89 -3.44
N ASP A 79 -28.58 21.61 -2.42
CA ASP A 79 -29.44 22.30 -1.46
C ASP A 79 -29.67 23.79 -1.78
N SER A 80 -28.89 24.41 -2.68
CA SER A 80 -29.10 25.82 -3.02
C SER A 80 -30.23 26.05 -4.04
N THR A 81 -30.71 25.02 -4.74
CA THR A 81 -31.77 25.14 -5.75
C THR A 81 -33.19 24.95 -5.20
N LEU A 82 -33.35 24.46 -3.96
CA LEU A 82 -34.68 24.34 -3.31
C LEU A 82 -35.01 25.50 -2.37
N ALA A 83 -34.05 26.40 -2.12
CA ALA A 83 -34.29 27.63 -1.37
C ALA A 83 -34.77 28.81 -2.26
N GLU A 84 -34.93 28.57 -3.57
CA GLU A 84 -35.31 29.59 -4.57
C GLU A 84 -36.64 29.26 -5.29
N VAL A 85 -37.52 28.44 -4.69
CA VAL A 85 -38.88 28.15 -5.19
C VAL A 85 -39.89 28.32 -4.06
#